data_AF-A0A3D9JPQ9-F1
#
_entry.id   AF-A0A3D9JPQ9-F1
#
_cell.length_a   1.000
_cell.length_b   1.000
_cell.length_c   1.000
_cell.angle_alpha   90.00
_cell.angle_beta   90.00
_cell.angle_gamma   90.00
#
_symmetry.space_group_name_H-M   'P 1'
#
loop_
_entity.id
_entity.type
_entity.pdbx_description
1 polymer ?
#
loop_
_entity_poly.entity_id
_entity_poly.type
_entity_poly.pdbx_seq_one_letter_code
_entity_poly.pdbx_strand_id
1 'polypeptide(L)'
;MNKVLDTIVIGGGQAGLASGYHLRKQGLQFLILEASDQVGGSWPRYYDSLKLFSPARFSSLPGMKFPSEPNRYPHRDEVIRYLQDYSRTFQLPVMTNQRVDSITKDGEGFTITTMAGDTFRSRTIINATGSFHNPFTPAITGQEAFQGHILHSSAYRAPEPFINQRVVVVGRGNSAVQIAVELAEVSKTSLAVLRPVQLMKQKVWGQDLHFWIKVTGIDTFPFWRLGKTAPSSPSVIDLGQYKERLAAGKPDQQPMFTSFYEGGVPYESQLVRYGNAHETEEDDIERSAREAWQWSDATQKQSGRFFRRRQITMATPTACCATGCC
;
A
#
# COMPACT_ATOMS: atom_id res chain seq x y z
N MET A 1 27.09 17.03 26.16
CA MET A 1 27.29 17.59 24.80
C MET A 1 26.69 16.62 23.81
N ASN A 2 25.66 17.00 23.05
CA ASN A 2 25.05 16.10 22.07
C ASN A 2 26.02 15.96 20.89
N LYS A 3 26.56 14.74 20.71
CA LYS A 3 27.48 14.41 19.64
C LYS A 3 26.79 14.56 18.29
N VAL A 4 27.35 15.38 17.40
CA VAL A 4 26.88 15.50 16.02
C VAL A 4 27.31 14.24 15.24
N LEU A 5 26.35 13.58 14.60
CA LEU A 5 26.56 12.42 13.74
C LEU A 5 26.82 12.84 12.29
N ASP A 6 27.41 11.95 11.48
CA ASP A 6 27.55 12.19 10.04
C ASP A 6 26.19 12.14 9.35
N THR A 7 25.37 11.13 9.70
CA THR A 7 24.04 10.89 9.12
C THR A 7 23.04 10.41 10.17
N ILE A 8 21.81 10.91 10.09
CA ILE A 8 20.65 10.26 10.75
C ILE A 8 19.72 9.71 9.67
N VAL A 9 19.36 8.44 9.81
CA VAL A 9 18.41 7.74 8.93
C VAL A 9 17.06 7.67 9.63
N ILE A 10 16.01 8.10 8.95
CA ILE A 10 14.66 8.18 9.54
C ILE A 10 13.81 7.04 8.96
N GLY A 11 13.61 5.98 9.76
CA GLY A 11 12.90 4.76 9.41
C GLY A 11 13.80 3.51 9.42
N GLY A 12 13.45 2.52 10.25
CA GLY A 12 14.06 1.18 10.32
C GLY A 12 13.37 0.14 9.44
N GLY A 13 12.83 0.58 8.30
CA GLY A 13 12.34 -0.28 7.22
C GLY A 13 13.45 -0.70 6.25
N GLN A 14 13.09 -1.41 5.18
CA GLN A 14 14.09 -1.99 4.25
C GLN A 14 15.02 -0.96 3.61
N ALA A 15 14.52 0.26 3.32
CA ALA A 15 15.34 1.33 2.77
C ALA A 15 16.39 1.83 3.78
N GLY A 16 15.98 2.16 5.01
CA GLY A 16 16.89 2.69 6.02
C GLY A 16 17.92 1.68 6.50
N LEU A 17 17.57 0.38 6.54
CA LEU A 17 18.51 -0.70 6.83
C LEU A 17 19.54 -0.87 5.69
N ALA A 18 19.11 -0.81 4.43
CA ALA A 18 20.03 -0.83 3.28
C ALA A 18 20.98 0.38 3.29
N SER A 19 20.47 1.59 3.57
CA SER A 19 21.31 2.77 3.79
C SER A 19 22.31 2.56 4.93
N GLY A 20 21.87 2.02 6.06
CA GLY A 20 22.72 1.71 7.21
C GLY A 20 23.86 0.74 6.89
N TYR A 21 23.63 -0.28 6.06
CA TYR A 21 24.68 -1.17 5.58
C TYR A 21 25.76 -0.42 4.79
N HIS A 22 25.37 0.47 3.88
CA HIS A 22 26.31 1.28 3.10
C HIS A 22 27.05 2.32 3.95
N LEU A 23 26.36 3.00 4.88
CA LEU A 23 26.98 3.92 5.85
C LEU A 23 28.02 3.20 6.72
N ARG A 24 27.70 1.99 7.21
CA ARG A 24 28.64 1.17 8.01
C ARG A 24 29.85 0.75 7.17
N LYS A 25 29.66 0.36 5.91
CA LYS A 25 30.75 -0.01 5.00
C LYS A 25 31.70 1.17 4.71
N GLN A 26 31.20 2.41 4.80
CA GLN A 26 32.00 3.64 4.68
C GLN A 26 32.62 4.11 6.00
N GLY A 27 32.37 3.43 7.13
CA GLY A 27 32.91 3.81 8.44
C GLY A 27 32.29 5.08 9.06
N LEU A 28 31.15 5.54 8.54
CA LEU A 28 30.48 6.76 8.99
C LEU A 28 29.80 6.56 10.36
N GLN A 29 29.68 7.64 11.14
CA GLN A 29 28.97 7.65 12.41
C GLN A 29 27.51 8.02 12.18
N PHE A 30 26.61 7.03 12.29
CA PHE A 30 25.19 7.22 12.02
C PHE A 30 24.28 6.57 13.07
N LEU A 31 23.01 6.95 13.03
CA LEU A 31 21.93 6.37 13.83
C LEU A 31 20.68 6.23 12.94
N ILE A 32 19.97 5.11 13.07
CA ILE A 32 18.67 4.88 12.45
C ILE A 32 17.59 5.07 13.54
N LEU A 33 16.67 6.00 13.32
CA LEU A 33 15.52 6.23 14.21
C LEU A 33 14.30 5.49 13.65
N GLU A 34 13.74 4.53 14.38
CA GLU A 34 12.52 3.81 14.03
C GLU A 34 11.38 4.22 14.96
N ALA A 35 10.24 4.60 14.38
CA ALA A 35 9.07 5.10 15.13
C ALA A 35 8.32 4.00 15.88
N SER A 36 8.44 2.75 15.44
CA SER A 36 7.85 1.56 16.05
C SER A 36 8.76 1.01 17.15
N ASP A 37 8.23 0.12 18.00
CA ASP A 37 8.95 -0.59 19.06
C ASP A 37 9.99 -1.61 18.54
N GLN A 38 9.79 -2.10 17.31
CA GLN A 38 10.67 -3.05 16.64
C GLN A 38 11.13 -2.60 15.24
N VAL A 39 12.28 -3.13 14.79
CA VAL A 39 12.76 -3.05 13.41
C VAL A 39 11.75 -3.68 12.45
N GLY A 40 11.56 -3.06 11.27
CA GLY A 40 10.65 -3.53 10.23
C GLY A 40 9.80 -2.44 9.57
N GLY A 41 9.87 -1.18 10.00
CA GLY A 41 9.15 -0.06 9.36
C GLY A 41 7.63 -0.29 9.28
N SER A 42 7.08 -0.35 8.06
CA SER A 42 5.65 -0.63 7.86
C SER A 42 5.27 -2.11 7.84
N TRP A 43 6.22 -3.04 7.75
CA TRP A 43 5.91 -4.47 7.58
C TRP A 43 4.99 -5.05 8.65
N PRO A 44 5.17 -4.77 9.96
CA PRO A 44 4.28 -5.28 11.00
C PRO A 44 2.83 -4.78 10.91
N ARG A 45 2.57 -3.69 10.17
CA ARG A 45 1.23 -3.06 10.07
C ARG A 45 0.35 -3.63 8.96
N TYR A 46 0.91 -4.28 7.93
CA TYR A 46 0.12 -4.95 6.89
C TYR A 46 -0.68 -6.14 7.44
N TYR A 47 -1.70 -6.58 6.70
CA TYR A 47 -2.50 -7.76 7.01
C TYR A 47 -1.69 -9.07 7.04
N ASP A 48 -2.18 -10.03 7.83
CA ASP A 48 -1.44 -11.23 8.26
C ASP A 48 -1.14 -12.19 7.10
N SER A 49 -2.03 -12.27 6.11
CA SER A 49 -1.86 -13.09 4.91
C SER A 49 -0.97 -12.48 3.82
N LEU A 50 -0.49 -11.23 3.98
CA LEU A 50 0.24 -10.52 2.93
C LEU A 50 1.46 -11.33 2.44
N LYS A 51 1.55 -11.45 1.12
CA LYS A 51 2.56 -12.22 0.40
C LYS A 51 3.17 -11.36 -0.70
N LEU A 52 4.49 -11.45 -0.86
CA LEU A 52 5.21 -10.62 -1.83
C LEU A 52 4.88 -10.95 -3.28
N PHE A 53 4.85 -9.90 -4.10
CA PHE A 53 4.85 -10.02 -5.57
C PHE A 53 6.24 -10.35 -6.12
N SER A 54 7.30 -10.24 -5.31
CA SER A 54 8.67 -10.57 -5.70
C SER A 54 9.08 -11.95 -5.16
N PRO A 55 9.69 -12.82 -5.98
CA PRO A 55 10.39 -14.00 -5.48
C PRO A 55 11.53 -13.63 -4.51
N ALA A 56 11.87 -14.50 -3.58
CA ALA A 56 12.90 -14.27 -2.55
C ALA A 56 14.25 -13.81 -3.12
N ARG A 57 14.66 -14.35 -4.28
CA ARG A 57 15.90 -13.95 -4.99
C ARG A 57 15.96 -12.48 -5.43
N PHE A 58 14.81 -11.82 -5.53
CA PHE A 58 14.68 -10.38 -5.86
C PHE A 58 14.26 -9.53 -4.64
N SER A 59 14.11 -10.14 -3.47
CA SER A 59 13.69 -9.48 -2.22
C SER A 59 14.86 -9.33 -1.23
N SER A 60 16.10 -9.52 -1.70
CA SER A 60 17.32 -9.48 -0.87
C SER A 60 17.90 -8.06 -0.82
N LEU A 61 18.21 -7.59 0.40
CA LEU A 61 18.98 -6.37 0.65
C LEU A 61 20.49 -6.56 0.39
N PRO A 62 21.25 -5.46 0.20
CA PRO A 62 22.69 -5.52 -0.02
C PRO A 62 23.43 -6.33 1.05
N GLY A 63 24.33 -7.23 0.62
CA GLY A 63 25.16 -8.02 1.52
C GLY A 63 24.52 -9.27 2.15
N MET A 64 23.20 -9.45 2.10
CA MET A 64 22.54 -10.62 2.74
C MET A 64 21.38 -11.16 1.89
N LYS A 65 21.49 -12.42 1.44
CA LYS A 65 20.42 -13.10 0.70
C LYS A 65 19.19 -13.31 1.59
N PHE A 66 17.99 -13.23 1.00
CA PHE A 66 16.75 -13.59 1.68
C PHE A 66 16.74 -15.10 1.99
N PRO A 67 16.47 -15.55 3.23
CA PRO A 67 16.57 -16.95 3.65
C PRO A 67 15.32 -17.75 3.26
N SER A 68 15.10 -17.94 1.97
CA SER A 68 13.99 -18.73 1.42
C SER A 68 14.34 -19.25 0.03
N GLU A 69 13.60 -20.25 -0.44
CA GLU A 69 13.77 -20.81 -1.78
C GLU A 69 13.72 -19.71 -2.85
N PRO A 70 14.67 -19.63 -3.80
CA PRO A 70 14.85 -18.47 -4.69
C PRO A 70 13.60 -18.03 -5.45
N ASN A 71 12.74 -18.99 -5.80
CA ASN A 71 11.52 -18.80 -6.59
C ASN A 71 10.24 -18.76 -5.73
N ARG A 72 10.34 -18.92 -4.41
CA ARG A 72 9.22 -18.79 -3.47
C ARG A 72 8.95 -17.31 -3.20
N TYR A 73 7.68 -17.00 -2.97
CA TYR A 73 7.20 -15.66 -2.63
C TYR A 73 7.07 -15.57 -1.10
N PRO A 74 7.88 -14.77 -0.40
CA PRO A 74 7.82 -14.66 1.06
C PRO A 74 6.49 -14.09 1.56
N HIS A 75 6.10 -14.49 2.76
CA HIS A 75 5.03 -13.84 3.53
C HIS A 75 5.58 -12.68 4.37
N ARG A 76 4.70 -11.78 4.80
CA ARG A 76 5.00 -10.60 5.64
C ARG A 76 5.95 -10.92 6.80
N ASP A 77 5.66 -11.97 7.56
CA ASP A 77 6.43 -12.33 8.78
C ASP A 77 7.82 -12.92 8.47
N GLU A 78 8.03 -13.40 7.25
CA GLU A 78 9.36 -13.77 6.77
C GLU A 78 10.18 -12.51 6.46
N VAL A 79 9.54 -11.47 5.92
CA VAL A 79 10.19 -10.17 5.68
C VAL A 79 10.51 -9.47 7.00
N ILE A 80 9.59 -9.46 7.97
CA ILE A 80 9.85 -8.87 9.30
C ILE A 80 11.06 -9.53 9.96
N ARG A 81 11.10 -10.87 10.02
CA ARG A 81 12.24 -11.61 10.57
C ARG A 81 13.53 -11.31 9.82
N TYR A 82 13.49 -11.34 8.49
CA TYR A 82 14.64 -11.02 7.64
C TYR A 82 15.22 -9.63 7.91
N LEU A 83 14.39 -8.59 8.08
CA LEU A 83 14.86 -7.22 8.37
C LEU A 83 15.44 -7.10 9.79
N GLN A 84 14.88 -7.81 10.77
CA GLN A 84 15.44 -7.88 12.12
C GLN A 84 16.80 -8.61 12.13
N ASP A 85 16.92 -9.73 11.42
CA ASP A 85 18.17 -10.48 11.25
C ASP A 85 19.22 -9.66 10.49
N TYR A 86 18.81 -8.88 9.49
CA TYR A 86 19.69 -7.98 8.75
C TYR A 86 20.31 -6.92 9.68
N SER A 87 19.46 -6.28 10.51
CA SER A 87 19.91 -5.31 11.51
C SER A 87 20.89 -5.91 12.51
N ARG A 88 20.62 -7.13 13.01
CA ARG A 88 21.52 -7.87 13.92
C ARG A 88 22.85 -8.24 13.24
N THR A 89 22.79 -8.82 12.04
CA THR A 89 23.94 -9.34 11.28
C THR A 89 24.96 -8.24 10.97
N PHE A 90 24.48 -7.07 10.55
CA PHE A 90 25.34 -5.90 10.30
C PHE A 90 25.46 -4.96 11.52
N GLN A 91 24.96 -5.37 12.68
CA GLN A 91 25.03 -4.64 13.95
C GLN A 91 24.59 -3.17 13.82
N LEU A 92 23.55 -2.90 13.02
CA LEU A 92 23.16 -1.55 12.64
C LEU A 92 22.64 -0.78 13.88
N PRO A 93 23.08 0.47 14.09
CA PRO A 93 22.63 1.29 15.21
C PRO A 93 21.19 1.76 14.95
N VAL A 94 20.21 0.95 15.35
CA VAL A 94 18.78 1.31 15.31
C VAL A 94 18.29 1.62 16.72
N MET A 95 17.65 2.77 16.89
CA MET A 95 16.92 3.14 18.09
C MET A 95 15.42 3.11 17.79
N THR A 96 14.70 2.20 18.44
CA THR A 96 13.24 2.05 18.31
C THR A 96 12.49 2.99 19.26
N ASN A 97 11.17 3.11 19.08
CA ASN A 97 10.29 4.09 19.75
C ASN A 97 10.67 5.57 19.49
N GLN A 98 11.47 5.84 18.47
CA GLN A 98 11.91 7.18 18.09
C GLN A 98 11.14 7.69 16.88
N ARG A 99 9.89 8.10 17.12
CA ARG A 99 9.10 8.83 16.14
C ARG A 99 9.65 10.26 16.01
N VAL A 100 10.34 10.54 14.91
CA VAL A 100 10.69 11.92 14.55
C VAL A 100 9.42 12.74 14.37
N ASP A 101 9.39 13.90 15.02
CA ASP A 101 8.33 14.91 14.94
C ASP A 101 8.74 15.98 13.92
N SER A 102 9.91 16.59 14.14
CA SER A 102 10.37 17.76 13.40
C SER A 102 11.87 17.68 13.09
N ILE A 103 12.26 18.32 11.99
CA ILE A 103 13.64 18.45 11.54
C ILE A 103 13.88 19.92 11.18
N THR A 104 14.83 20.55 11.84
CA THR A 104 15.24 21.93 11.56
C THR A 104 16.65 21.92 11.02
N LYS A 105 16.86 22.55 9.86
CA LYS A 105 18.22 22.80 9.36
C LYS A 105 18.82 23.97 10.11
N ASP A 106 19.97 23.77 10.73
CA ASP A 106 20.81 24.83 11.28
C ASP A 106 22.04 25.04 10.37
N GLY A 107 22.84 26.09 10.63
CA GLY A 107 23.92 26.49 9.73
C GLY A 107 25.00 25.43 9.49
N GLU A 108 25.07 24.40 10.35
CA GLU A 108 26.11 23.37 10.35
C GLU A 108 25.56 21.95 10.08
N GLY A 109 24.23 21.79 9.99
CA GLY A 109 23.59 20.50 9.77
C GLY A 109 22.08 20.51 10.04
N PHE A 110 21.61 19.46 10.70
CA PHE A 110 20.22 19.24 11.04
C PHE A 110 20.09 18.92 12.52
N THR A 111 19.09 19.52 13.17
CA THR A 111 18.59 19.14 14.48
C THR A 111 17.28 18.38 14.30
N ILE A 112 17.20 17.17 14.84
CA ILE A 112 16.07 16.24 14.70
C ILE A 112 15.45 16.08 16.09
N THR A 113 14.16 16.39 16.22
CA THR A 113 13.39 16.25 17.46
C THR A 113 12.42 15.09 17.34
N THR A 114 12.28 14.28 18.39
CA THR A 114 11.31 13.18 18.44
C THR A 114 10.11 13.52 19.32
N MET A 115 9.00 12.80 19.13
CA MET A 115 7.78 12.92 19.94
C MET A 115 8.02 12.67 21.44
N ALA A 116 9.10 11.98 21.81
CA ALA A 116 9.49 11.74 23.19
C ALA A 116 10.26 12.93 23.82
N GLY A 117 10.62 13.93 23.02
CA GLY A 117 11.46 15.07 23.42
C GLY A 117 12.97 14.86 23.22
N ASP A 118 13.41 13.69 22.76
CA ASP A 118 14.81 13.46 22.44
C ASP A 118 15.25 14.30 21.24
N THR A 119 16.44 14.89 21.34
CA THR A 119 17.00 15.79 20.32
C THR A 119 18.36 15.30 19.84
N PHE A 120 18.45 14.99 18.55
CA PHE A 120 19.65 14.51 17.88
C PHE A 120 20.19 15.56 16.90
N ARG A 121 21.49 15.52 16.58
CA ARG A 121 22.10 16.40 15.58
C ARG A 121 22.92 15.60 14.57
N SER A 122 22.83 15.94 13.28
CA SER A 122 23.65 15.33 12.23
C SER A 122 24.00 16.28 11.10
N ARG A 123 25.09 16.01 10.39
CA ARG A 123 25.49 16.78 9.19
C ARG A 123 24.54 16.54 8.02
N THR A 124 24.04 15.31 7.88
CA THR A 124 23.14 14.87 6.81
C THR A 124 21.97 14.06 7.37
N ILE A 125 20.92 13.91 6.56
CA ILE A 125 19.78 13.03 6.86
C ILE A 125 19.48 12.12 5.66
N ILE A 126 18.97 10.93 5.94
CA ILE A 126 18.36 10.05 4.93
C ILE A 126 16.90 9.83 5.34
N ASN A 127 15.96 10.31 4.52
CA ASN A 127 14.54 10.07 4.74
C ASN A 127 14.15 8.69 4.19
N ALA A 128 13.91 7.72 5.06
CA ALA A 128 13.52 6.35 4.75
C ALA A 128 12.12 5.98 5.31
N THR A 129 11.27 6.99 5.55
CA THR A 129 9.94 6.85 6.18
C THR A 129 8.94 6.05 5.33
N GLY A 130 9.08 6.08 4.00
CA GLY A 130 8.23 5.38 3.04
C GLY A 130 6.81 5.97 2.90
N SER A 131 6.16 5.74 1.76
CA SER A 131 4.93 6.43 1.38
C SER A 131 3.62 5.84 1.94
N PHE A 132 3.66 4.61 2.48
CA PHE A 132 2.46 3.82 2.79
C PHE A 132 1.88 4.04 4.21
N HIS A 133 2.25 5.12 4.89
CA HIS A 133 1.85 5.37 6.28
C HIS A 133 0.70 6.39 6.44
N ASN A 134 0.30 7.08 5.38
CA ASN A 134 -0.78 8.06 5.39
C ASN A 134 -1.98 7.53 4.56
N PRO A 135 -3.01 6.94 5.18
CA PRO A 135 -4.15 6.36 4.46
C PRO A 135 -5.09 7.44 3.92
N PHE A 136 -5.47 7.35 2.65
CA PHE A 136 -6.47 8.22 2.04
C PHE A 136 -7.83 7.53 2.00
N THR A 137 -8.82 8.08 2.69
CA THR A 137 -10.21 7.64 2.62
C THR A 137 -11.05 8.77 2.02
N PRO A 138 -11.59 8.63 0.79
CA PRO A 138 -12.42 9.66 0.19
C PRO A 138 -13.74 9.79 0.96
N ALA A 139 -14.23 11.02 1.10
CA ALA A 139 -15.59 11.27 1.57
C ALA A 139 -16.59 10.91 0.45
N ILE A 140 -17.66 10.21 0.81
CA ILE A 140 -18.75 9.86 -0.09
C ILE A 140 -20.07 10.28 0.58
N THR A 141 -21.02 10.80 -0.19
CA THR A 141 -22.31 11.30 0.30
C THR A 141 -23.06 10.25 1.15
N GLY A 142 -23.54 10.63 2.34
CA GLY A 142 -24.31 9.75 3.23
C GLY A 142 -23.46 8.83 4.11
N GLN A 143 -22.12 8.94 4.06
CA GLN A 143 -21.19 8.09 4.81
C GLN A 143 -21.41 8.21 6.34
N GLU A 144 -21.81 9.38 6.82
CA GLU A 144 -22.17 9.67 8.20
C GLU A 144 -23.47 8.99 8.67
N ALA A 145 -24.38 8.67 7.74
CA ALA A 145 -25.62 7.96 8.04
C ALA A 145 -25.45 6.43 8.09
N PHE A 146 -24.36 5.90 7.52
CA PHE A 146 -24.11 4.46 7.41
C PHE A 146 -23.89 3.82 8.80
N GLN A 147 -24.78 2.90 9.20
CA GLN A 147 -24.67 2.19 10.48
C GLN A 147 -23.66 1.04 10.48
N GLY A 148 -22.90 0.89 9.39
CA GLY A 148 -21.86 -0.11 9.27
C GLY A 148 -20.48 0.39 9.67
N HIS A 149 -19.52 -0.53 9.70
CA HIS A 149 -18.13 -0.16 9.97
C HIS A 149 -17.44 0.19 8.65
N ILE A 150 -16.68 1.28 8.64
CA ILE A 150 -15.84 1.69 7.50
C ILE A 150 -14.38 1.53 7.93
N LEU A 151 -13.60 0.83 7.12
CA LEU A 151 -12.21 0.51 7.42
C LEU A 151 -11.34 0.81 6.20
N HIS A 152 -10.21 1.52 6.37
CA HIS A 152 -9.22 1.61 5.30
C HIS A 152 -8.35 0.34 5.28
N SER A 153 -7.89 -0.09 4.10
CA SER A 153 -7.04 -1.29 3.92
C SER A 153 -5.79 -1.35 4.81
N SER A 154 -5.25 -0.21 5.26
CA SER A 154 -4.12 -0.13 6.21
C SER A 154 -4.46 -0.56 7.64
N ALA A 155 -5.74 -0.68 7.97
CA ALA A 155 -6.25 -1.17 9.26
C ALA A 155 -6.92 -2.55 9.15
N TYR A 156 -6.98 -3.13 7.94
CA TYR A 156 -7.34 -4.53 7.76
C TYR A 156 -6.20 -5.43 8.25
N ARG A 157 -6.55 -6.52 8.95
CA ARG A 157 -5.60 -7.45 9.57
C ARG A 157 -5.78 -8.88 9.09
N ALA A 158 -6.99 -9.42 9.28
CA ALA A 158 -7.30 -10.81 9.03
C ALA A 158 -8.82 -10.96 8.78
N PRO A 159 -9.29 -12.07 8.17
CA PRO A 159 -10.66 -12.21 7.68
C PRO A 159 -11.69 -12.57 8.76
N GLU A 160 -11.27 -13.05 9.94
CA GLU A 160 -12.16 -13.60 10.97
C GLU A 160 -13.25 -12.62 11.46
N PRO A 161 -12.99 -11.31 11.66
CA PRO A 161 -14.03 -10.34 12.04
C PRO A 161 -15.17 -10.20 11.00
N PHE A 162 -14.93 -10.66 9.77
CA PHE A 162 -15.83 -10.52 8.63
C PHE A 162 -16.59 -11.82 8.30
N ILE A 163 -16.39 -12.91 9.05
CA ILE A 163 -17.12 -14.17 8.87
C ILE A 163 -18.64 -13.92 8.85
N ASN A 164 -19.31 -14.45 7.81
CA ASN A 164 -20.74 -14.29 7.54
C ASN A 164 -21.23 -12.84 7.35
N GLN A 165 -20.33 -11.86 7.21
CA GLN A 165 -20.72 -10.47 6.92
C GLN A 165 -21.09 -10.24 5.45
N ARG A 166 -21.64 -9.06 5.17
CA ARG A 166 -21.72 -8.49 3.82
C ARG A 166 -20.67 -7.40 3.73
N VAL A 167 -19.66 -7.60 2.89
CA VAL A 167 -18.51 -6.70 2.74
C VAL A 167 -18.50 -6.10 1.33
N VAL A 168 -18.30 -4.79 1.26
CA VAL A 168 -17.91 -4.12 0.01
C VAL A 168 -16.45 -3.72 0.14
N VAL A 169 -15.60 -4.20 -0.75
CA VAL A 169 -14.23 -3.71 -0.91
C VAL A 169 -14.24 -2.68 -2.04
N VAL A 170 -13.78 -1.46 -1.77
CA VAL A 170 -13.70 -0.38 -2.76
C VAL A 170 -12.30 -0.33 -3.35
N GLY A 171 -12.20 -0.30 -4.68
CA GLY A 171 -10.97 -0.04 -5.43
C GLY A 171 -10.43 -1.24 -6.21
N ARG A 172 -9.46 -0.97 -7.10
CA ARG A 172 -8.89 -1.97 -8.05
C ARG A 172 -7.39 -2.22 -7.90
N GLY A 173 -6.78 -1.75 -6.83
CA GLY A 173 -5.35 -1.96 -6.56
C GLY A 173 -5.04 -3.35 -6.03
N ASN A 174 -3.75 -3.71 -5.98
CA ASN A 174 -3.26 -4.98 -5.42
C ASN A 174 -3.90 -5.31 -4.05
N SER A 175 -3.86 -4.38 -3.09
CA SER A 175 -4.45 -4.58 -1.76
C SER A 175 -5.97 -4.83 -1.81
N ALA A 176 -6.68 -4.12 -2.69
CA ALA A 176 -8.13 -4.28 -2.83
C ALA A 176 -8.49 -5.70 -3.32
N VAL A 177 -7.82 -6.18 -4.37
CA VAL A 177 -8.09 -7.51 -4.92
C VAL A 177 -7.64 -8.63 -3.97
N GLN A 178 -6.49 -8.48 -3.30
CA GLN A 178 -6.04 -9.47 -2.31
C GLN A 178 -7.03 -9.61 -1.15
N ILE A 179 -7.39 -8.49 -0.51
CA ILE A 179 -8.34 -8.47 0.61
C ILE A 179 -9.72 -8.96 0.17
N ALA A 180 -10.20 -8.56 -1.01
CA ALA A 180 -11.54 -8.97 -1.47
C ALA A 180 -11.62 -10.46 -1.85
N VAL A 181 -10.55 -11.05 -2.40
CA VAL A 181 -10.49 -12.49 -2.70
C VAL A 181 -10.40 -13.33 -1.43
N GLU A 182 -9.67 -12.87 -0.42
CA GLU A 182 -9.62 -13.50 0.91
C GLU A 182 -10.98 -13.40 1.62
N LEU A 183 -11.57 -12.21 1.69
CA LEU A 183 -12.87 -12.01 2.34
C LEU A 183 -14.01 -12.75 1.64
N ALA A 184 -13.90 -13.03 0.34
CA ALA A 184 -14.86 -13.84 -0.41
C ALA A 184 -14.85 -15.34 -0.03
N GLU A 185 -13.87 -15.80 0.77
CA GLU A 185 -13.87 -17.15 1.33
C GLU A 185 -14.74 -17.27 2.60
N VAL A 186 -14.94 -16.18 3.34
CA VAL A 186 -15.62 -16.18 4.65
C VAL A 186 -16.89 -15.32 4.69
N SER A 187 -17.13 -14.47 3.68
CA SER A 187 -18.18 -13.45 3.70
C SER A 187 -18.81 -13.24 2.31
N LYS A 188 -19.95 -12.56 2.26
CA LYS A 188 -20.53 -12.11 0.98
C LYS A 188 -19.83 -10.82 0.53
N THR A 189 -18.77 -10.97 -0.24
CA THR A 189 -17.92 -9.86 -0.72
C THR A 189 -18.26 -9.42 -2.15
N SER A 190 -18.39 -8.12 -2.34
CA SER A 190 -18.33 -7.44 -3.65
C SER A 190 -17.11 -6.52 -3.73
N LEU A 191 -16.61 -6.33 -4.96
CA LEU A 191 -15.49 -5.45 -5.30
C LEU A 191 -16.03 -4.27 -6.13
N ALA A 192 -16.20 -3.11 -5.50
CA ALA A 192 -16.69 -1.89 -6.13
C ALA A 192 -15.56 -1.17 -6.88
N VAL A 193 -15.69 -1.00 -8.20
CA VAL A 193 -14.65 -0.44 -9.06
C VAL A 193 -15.18 0.62 -10.03
N LEU A 194 -14.36 1.66 -10.28
CA LEU A 194 -14.64 2.68 -11.31
C LEU A 194 -14.39 2.16 -12.74
N ARG A 195 -13.49 1.19 -12.90
CA ARG A 195 -13.13 0.52 -14.16
C ARG A 195 -12.73 -0.92 -13.83
N PRO A 196 -12.97 -1.91 -14.72
CA PRO A 196 -12.62 -3.31 -14.49
C PRO A 196 -11.18 -3.52 -13.99
N VAL A 197 -10.98 -4.55 -13.18
CA VAL A 197 -9.65 -4.97 -12.72
C VAL A 197 -8.82 -5.45 -13.91
N GLN A 198 -7.72 -4.75 -14.18
CA GLN A 198 -6.71 -5.20 -15.15
C GLN A 198 -5.74 -6.14 -14.45
N LEU A 199 -5.59 -7.36 -14.95
CA LEU A 199 -4.68 -8.36 -14.41
C LEU A 199 -3.43 -8.47 -15.29
N MET A 200 -2.25 -8.43 -14.67
CA MET A 200 -0.98 -8.69 -15.32
C MET A 200 -0.44 -10.06 -14.88
N LYS A 201 -0.15 -10.93 -15.85
CA LYS A 201 0.51 -12.22 -15.58
C LYS A 201 1.89 -11.96 -14.96
N GLN A 202 2.08 -12.45 -13.75
CA GLN A 202 3.33 -12.30 -13.02
C GLN A 202 4.47 -13.15 -13.61
N LYS A 203 4.14 -14.26 -14.27
CA LYS A 203 5.10 -15.09 -15.02
C LYS A 203 4.89 -14.92 -16.52
N VAL A 204 5.95 -14.51 -17.21
CA VAL A 204 6.03 -14.36 -18.66
C VAL A 204 7.13 -15.29 -19.16
N TRP A 205 6.79 -16.17 -20.10
CA TRP A 205 7.69 -17.21 -20.64
C TRP A 205 8.44 -18.02 -19.55
N GLY A 206 7.70 -18.43 -18.51
CA GLY A 206 8.24 -19.24 -17.40
C GLY A 206 9.07 -18.47 -16.36
N GLN A 207 9.49 -17.23 -16.64
CA GLN A 207 10.20 -16.37 -15.70
C GLN A 207 9.27 -15.34 -15.04
N ASP A 208 9.56 -15.01 -13.78
CA ASP A 208 8.85 -13.95 -13.06
C ASP A 208 9.16 -12.56 -13.66
N LEU A 209 8.21 -11.63 -13.61
CA LEU A 209 8.36 -10.25 -14.10
C LEU A 209 9.62 -9.56 -13.57
N HIS A 210 10.02 -9.81 -12.33
CA HIS A 210 11.24 -9.23 -11.74
C HIS A 210 12.54 -9.73 -12.41
N PHE A 211 12.52 -10.91 -13.03
CA PHE A 211 13.63 -11.36 -13.88
C PHE A 211 13.75 -10.50 -15.14
N TRP A 212 12.63 -10.24 -15.82
CA TRP A 212 12.60 -9.42 -17.02
C TRP A 212 12.95 -7.96 -16.74
N ILE A 213 12.46 -7.39 -15.63
CA ILE A 213 12.87 -6.05 -15.17
C ILE A 213 14.39 -6.00 -14.99
N LYS A 214 14.96 -6.94 -14.23
CA LYS A 214 16.40 -6.98 -13.96
C LYS A 214 17.25 -7.20 -15.21
N VAL A 215 16.82 -8.05 -16.15
CA VAL A 215 17.56 -8.35 -17.39
C VAL A 215 17.47 -7.21 -18.40
N THR A 216 16.35 -6.50 -18.46
CA THR A 216 16.18 -5.32 -19.33
C THR A 216 16.79 -4.05 -18.74
N GLY A 217 17.03 -4.01 -17.43
CA GLY A 217 17.53 -2.85 -16.70
C GLY A 217 16.56 -1.66 -16.70
N ILE A 218 15.28 -1.89 -17.00
CA ILE A 218 14.28 -0.84 -17.17
C ILE A 218 13.99 -0.07 -15.86
N ASP A 219 14.20 -0.71 -14.71
CA ASP A 219 14.18 -0.10 -13.38
C ASP A 219 15.34 0.89 -13.16
N THR A 220 16.52 0.60 -13.73
CA THR A 220 17.69 1.49 -13.69
C THR A 220 17.71 2.55 -14.80
N PHE A 221 16.79 2.47 -15.76
CA PHE A 221 16.76 3.39 -16.91
C PHE A 221 16.38 4.82 -16.46
N PRO A 222 17.18 5.85 -16.79
CA PRO A 222 17.00 7.20 -16.26
C PRO A 222 15.91 7.98 -17.02
N PHE A 223 14.65 7.53 -16.94
CA PHE A 223 13.49 8.16 -17.60
C PHE A 223 13.40 9.67 -17.35
N TRP A 224 13.79 10.13 -16.16
CA TRP A 224 13.79 11.55 -15.79
C TRP A 224 14.69 12.41 -16.70
N ARG A 225 15.77 11.86 -17.27
CA ARG A 225 16.64 12.57 -18.23
C ARG A 225 15.94 12.84 -19.56
N LEU A 226 14.84 12.14 -19.84
CA LEU A 226 13.98 12.34 -21.01
C LEU A 226 12.70 13.11 -20.64
N GLY A 227 12.63 13.71 -19.45
CA GLY A 227 11.42 14.37 -18.93
C GLY A 227 10.25 13.42 -18.66
N LYS A 228 10.50 12.10 -18.59
CA LYS A 228 9.47 11.08 -18.40
C LYS A 228 9.54 10.48 -17.01
N THR A 229 8.39 10.09 -16.47
CA THR A 229 8.31 9.16 -15.35
C THR A 229 8.53 7.72 -15.85
N ALA A 230 8.99 6.83 -14.97
CA ALA A 230 9.00 5.40 -15.27
C ALA A 230 7.55 4.92 -15.48
N PRO A 231 7.28 4.05 -16.48
CA PRO A 231 5.93 3.58 -16.75
C PRO A 231 5.41 2.77 -15.55
N SER A 232 4.33 3.26 -14.92
CA SER A 232 3.62 2.55 -13.86
C SER A 232 2.42 1.79 -14.44
N SER A 233 2.26 0.53 -14.04
CA SER A 233 1.07 -0.25 -14.40
C SER A 233 0.07 -0.20 -13.24
N PRO A 234 -1.20 0.19 -13.47
CA PRO A 234 -2.26 0.05 -12.47
C PRO A 234 -2.75 -1.41 -12.33
N SER A 235 -2.21 -2.33 -13.13
CA SER A 235 -2.62 -3.73 -13.17
C SER A 235 -2.25 -4.47 -11.88
N VAL A 236 -3.17 -5.32 -11.44
CA VAL A 236 -2.95 -6.24 -10.33
C VAL A 236 -2.05 -7.39 -10.80
N ILE A 237 -1.01 -7.66 -10.03
CA ILE A 237 -0.04 -8.71 -10.34
C ILE A 237 -0.65 -10.06 -9.92
N ASP A 238 -0.80 -10.98 -10.87
CA ASP A 238 -1.48 -12.25 -10.66
C ASP A 238 -0.61 -13.47 -11.03
N LEU A 239 -0.58 -14.45 -10.12
CA LEU A 239 0.00 -15.77 -10.35
C LEU A 239 -0.95 -16.73 -11.10
N GLY A 240 -2.21 -16.33 -11.28
CA GLY A 240 -3.31 -17.06 -11.93
C GLY A 240 -4.54 -17.15 -11.04
N GLN A 241 -4.33 -17.11 -9.72
CA GLN A 241 -5.38 -17.26 -8.70
C GLN A 241 -6.43 -16.14 -8.74
N TYR A 242 -6.05 -14.88 -8.98
CA TYR A 242 -7.03 -13.79 -8.96
C TYR A 242 -7.91 -13.82 -10.20
N LYS A 243 -7.36 -14.18 -11.38
CA LYS A 243 -8.13 -14.37 -12.61
C LYS A 243 -9.22 -15.42 -12.43
N GLU A 244 -8.88 -16.59 -11.88
CA GLU A 244 -9.83 -17.68 -11.67
C GLU A 244 -10.92 -17.31 -10.66
N ARG A 245 -10.53 -16.68 -9.54
CA ARG A 245 -11.47 -16.25 -8.49
C ARG A 245 -12.42 -15.13 -8.94
N LEU A 246 -11.93 -14.14 -9.68
CA LEU A 246 -12.75 -13.07 -10.25
C LEU A 246 -13.68 -13.59 -11.36
N ALA A 247 -13.21 -14.53 -12.20
CA ALA A 247 -14.07 -15.17 -13.20
C ALA A 247 -15.18 -16.04 -12.57
N ALA A 248 -14.95 -16.57 -11.36
CA ALA A 248 -15.95 -17.28 -10.57
C ALA A 248 -16.87 -16.38 -9.72
N GLY A 249 -16.76 -15.05 -9.84
CA GLY A 249 -17.56 -14.09 -9.07
C GLY A 249 -17.27 -14.09 -7.56
N LYS A 250 -16.01 -14.39 -7.17
CA LYS A 250 -15.57 -14.43 -5.77
C LYS A 250 -14.28 -13.61 -5.57
N PRO A 251 -14.36 -12.28 -5.39
CA PRO A 251 -15.57 -11.46 -5.24
C PRO A 251 -16.25 -11.17 -6.59
N ASP A 252 -17.52 -10.78 -6.51
CA ASP A 252 -18.25 -10.22 -7.65
C ASP A 252 -17.83 -8.76 -7.89
N GLN A 253 -17.66 -8.37 -9.16
CA GLN A 253 -17.27 -6.99 -9.53
C GLN A 253 -18.51 -6.15 -9.75
N GLN A 254 -18.59 -5.03 -9.03
CA GLN A 254 -19.72 -4.11 -9.07
C GLN A 254 -19.24 -2.70 -9.48
N PRO A 255 -20.08 -1.90 -10.14
CA PRO A 255 -19.79 -0.48 -10.35
C PRO A 255 -19.52 0.25 -9.03
N MET A 256 -18.77 1.34 -9.09
CA MET A 256 -18.58 2.22 -7.93
C MET A 256 -19.91 2.89 -7.57
N PHE A 257 -20.33 2.74 -6.31
CA PHE A 257 -21.51 3.44 -5.78
C PHE A 257 -21.19 4.92 -5.51
N THR A 258 -22.19 5.78 -5.64
CA THR A 258 -22.06 7.24 -5.46
C THR A 258 -22.48 7.74 -4.08
N SER A 259 -23.20 6.92 -3.29
CA SER A 259 -23.71 7.28 -1.97
C SER A 259 -23.80 6.09 -1.01
N PHE A 260 -23.85 6.40 0.29
CA PHE A 260 -24.21 5.48 1.36
C PHE A 260 -25.64 5.75 1.85
N TYR A 261 -26.28 4.72 2.39
CA TYR A 261 -27.57 4.76 3.08
C TYR A 261 -27.45 4.07 4.45
N GLU A 262 -28.38 4.35 5.37
CA GLU A 262 -28.42 3.82 6.75
C GLU A 262 -28.02 2.33 6.84
N GLY A 263 -28.62 1.50 5.97
CA GLY A 263 -28.43 0.05 5.93
C GLY A 263 -27.56 -0.50 4.80
N GLY A 264 -26.78 0.30 4.06
CA GLY A 264 -25.96 -0.21 2.94
C GLY A 264 -25.50 0.81 1.90
N VAL A 265 -24.94 0.33 0.79
CA VAL A 265 -24.72 1.09 -0.44
C VAL A 265 -25.69 0.60 -1.52
N PRO A 266 -26.12 1.47 -2.46
CA PRO A 266 -26.90 1.05 -3.61
C PRO A 266 -25.98 0.31 -4.60
N TYR A 267 -26.56 -0.60 -5.37
CA TYR A 267 -26.00 -1.01 -6.65
C TYR A 267 -27.12 -0.80 -7.66
N GLU A 268 -26.84 -0.06 -8.73
CA GLU A 268 -27.74 -0.02 -9.88
C GLU A 268 -27.74 -1.40 -10.50
N SER A 269 -28.86 -2.11 -10.38
CA SER A 269 -29.05 -3.44 -10.95
C SER A 269 -29.30 -3.31 -12.45
N GLN A 270 -28.28 -2.93 -13.22
CA GLN A 270 -28.34 -2.86 -14.67
C GLN A 270 -27.28 -3.72 -15.35
N LEU A 271 -27.74 -4.40 -16.40
CA LEU A 271 -27.01 -5.36 -17.21
C LEU A 271 -25.95 -4.66 -18.08
N VAL A 272 -24.80 -4.30 -17.51
CA VAL A 272 -23.60 -4.06 -18.33
C VAL A 272 -23.01 -5.41 -18.74
N ARG A 273 -23.68 -6.06 -19.70
CA ARG A 273 -22.97 -6.98 -20.60
C ARG A 273 -21.94 -6.12 -21.33
N TYR A 274 -20.66 -6.35 -21.07
CA TYR A 274 -19.58 -5.78 -21.89
C TYR A 274 -19.64 -6.37 -23.31
N GLY A 275 -20.53 -5.80 -24.13
CA GLY A 275 -20.61 -5.99 -25.57
C GLY A 275 -19.99 -4.79 -26.29
N ASN A 276 -19.23 -5.05 -27.34
CA ASN A 276 -18.52 -4.02 -28.10
C ASN A 276 -19.49 -2.98 -28.68
N ALA A 277 -19.32 -1.71 -28.30
CA ALA A 277 -19.87 -0.54 -28.99
C ALA A 277 -18.89 0.63 -28.83
N HIS A 278 -18.90 1.56 -29.78
CA HIS A 278 -17.81 2.52 -30.02
C HIS A 278 -17.87 3.80 -29.17
N GLU A 279 -16.69 4.43 -29.05
CA GLU A 279 -16.44 5.84 -28.71
C GLU A 279 -17.58 6.78 -29.17
N THR A 280 -18.25 7.48 -28.24
CA THR A 280 -18.94 8.79 -28.43
C THR A 280 -19.71 9.28 -27.18
N GLU A 281 -20.15 8.40 -26.27
CA GLU A 281 -20.85 8.81 -25.01
C GLU A 281 -19.90 9.23 -23.85
N GLU A 282 -18.58 9.17 -24.06
CA GLU A 282 -17.58 9.34 -23.00
C GLU A 282 -17.47 10.78 -22.44
N ASP A 283 -17.74 11.81 -23.25
CA ASP A 283 -17.51 13.22 -22.88
C ASP A 283 -18.62 13.84 -21.99
N ASP A 284 -19.88 13.44 -22.16
CA ASP A 284 -20.99 14.05 -21.40
C ASP A 284 -21.11 13.51 -19.97
N ILE A 285 -20.71 12.26 -19.72
CA ILE A 285 -20.62 11.70 -18.37
C ILE A 285 -19.52 12.43 -17.56
N GLU A 286 -18.39 12.77 -18.18
CA GLU A 286 -17.35 13.58 -17.53
C GLU A 286 -17.84 15.01 -17.21
N ARG A 287 -18.67 15.60 -18.06
CA ARG A 287 -19.24 16.95 -17.86
C ARG A 287 -20.19 16.98 -16.67
N SER A 288 -21.21 16.12 -16.68
CA SER A 288 -22.20 16.05 -15.59
C SER A 288 -21.60 15.62 -14.26
N ALA A 289 -20.57 14.77 -14.28
CA ALA A 289 -19.80 14.47 -13.07
C ALA A 289 -19.17 15.75 -12.48
N ARG A 290 -18.45 16.54 -13.28
CA ARG A 290 -17.79 17.79 -12.83
C ARG A 290 -18.78 18.86 -12.36
N GLU A 291 -19.95 18.96 -12.99
CA GLU A 291 -21.01 19.90 -12.57
C GLU A 291 -21.61 19.49 -11.21
N ALA A 292 -21.78 18.19 -10.95
CA ALA A 292 -22.21 17.69 -9.65
C ALA A 292 -21.21 17.99 -8.50
N TRP A 293 -19.91 18.14 -8.79
CA TRP A 293 -18.90 18.55 -7.79
C TRP A 293 -19.01 20.03 -7.35
N GLN A 294 -19.82 20.87 -8.02
CA GLN A 294 -19.96 22.30 -7.69
C GLN A 294 -21.24 22.66 -6.93
N TRP A 295 -22.20 21.72 -6.77
CA TRP A 295 -23.58 22.07 -6.38
C TRP A 295 -24.04 21.64 -4.98
N SER A 296 -23.20 20.99 -4.17
CA SER A 296 -23.62 20.40 -2.88
C SER A 296 -23.50 21.32 -1.65
N ASP A 297 -23.66 22.64 -1.82
CA ASP A 297 -23.55 23.63 -0.73
C ASP A 297 -24.91 23.97 -0.08
N ALA A 298 -25.97 23.22 -0.38
CA ALA A 298 -27.36 23.57 -0.03
C ALA A 298 -28.17 22.45 0.67
N THR A 299 -28.28 22.59 2.00
CA THR A 299 -29.41 22.20 2.87
C THR A 299 -29.79 20.73 3.17
N GLN A 300 -29.94 20.47 4.47
CA GLN A 300 -30.47 19.26 5.12
C GLN A 300 -32.01 19.15 5.04
N LYS A 301 -32.57 17.93 5.17
CA LYS A 301 -33.28 17.45 6.41
C LYS A 301 -33.89 16.03 6.29
N GLN A 302 -33.79 15.27 7.40
CA GLN A 302 -34.75 14.29 8.01
C GLN A 302 -35.65 13.43 7.08
N SER A 303 -35.90 12.12 7.24
CA SER A 303 -35.51 11.01 8.16
C SER A 303 -36.14 9.68 7.63
N GLY A 304 -35.88 8.44 8.06
CA GLY A 304 -34.99 7.85 9.09
C GLY A 304 -35.69 6.85 10.04
N ARG A 305 -35.41 5.53 9.96
CA ARG A 305 -35.76 4.43 10.92
C ARG A 305 -35.29 3.03 10.41
N PHE A 306 -34.24 2.47 11.03
CA PHE A 306 -33.98 1.06 11.35
C PHE A 306 -33.91 -0.01 10.24
N PHE A 307 -32.72 -0.59 9.99
CA PHE A 307 -32.49 -2.06 9.95
C PHE A 307 -30.98 -2.46 9.88
N ARG A 308 -30.67 -3.69 10.34
CA ARG A 308 -29.34 -4.31 10.65
C ARG A 308 -28.10 -3.91 9.80
N ARG A 309 -26.98 -3.69 10.52
CA ARG A 309 -25.63 -3.22 10.09
C ARG A 309 -24.96 -4.00 8.93
N ARG A 310 -23.99 -3.36 8.26
CA ARG A 310 -23.04 -3.93 7.27
C ARG A 310 -21.58 -3.55 7.61
N GLN A 311 -20.60 -3.93 6.79
CA GLN A 311 -19.22 -3.41 6.87
C GLN A 311 -18.66 -3.13 5.46
N ILE A 312 -17.80 -2.13 5.33
CA ILE A 312 -17.22 -1.67 4.06
C ILE A 312 -15.73 -1.38 4.28
N THR A 313 -14.88 -1.85 3.36
CA THR A 313 -13.43 -1.66 3.41
C THR A 313 -12.98 -0.87 2.19
N MET A 314 -12.36 0.29 2.38
CA MET A 314 -11.87 1.14 1.29
C MET A 314 -10.36 0.94 1.04
N ALA A 315 -9.97 0.80 -0.24
CA ALA A 315 -8.59 0.51 -0.63
C ALA A 315 -8.19 1.26 -1.93
N THR A 316 -7.22 2.15 -1.84
CA THR A 316 -6.60 2.83 -2.99
C THR A 316 -5.07 2.55 -3.04
N PRO A 317 -4.41 2.73 -4.20
CA PRO A 317 -3.27 1.89 -4.63
C PRO A 317 -1.88 2.49 -4.21
N THR A 318 -0.70 1.89 -4.44
CA THR A 318 -0.26 0.87 -5.42
C THR A 318 1.02 0.13 -4.95
N ALA A 319 1.29 -1.05 -5.51
CA ALA A 319 2.60 -1.74 -5.63
C ALA A 319 3.59 -1.72 -4.43
N CYS A 320 3.68 -2.86 -3.71
CA CYS A 320 4.85 -3.20 -2.91
C CYS A 320 5.90 -3.92 -3.79
N CYS A 321 6.66 -3.16 -4.58
CA CYS A 321 7.84 -3.67 -5.28
C CYS A 321 9.05 -3.67 -4.33
N ALA A 322 9.72 -4.82 -4.19
CA ALA A 322 10.93 -4.95 -3.38
C ALA A 322 12.21 -4.47 -4.09
N THR A 323 12.11 -4.03 -5.35
CA THR A 323 13.21 -3.42 -6.12
C THR A 323 13.52 -2.05 -5.54
N GLY A 324 14.53 -1.99 -4.67
CA GLY A 324 14.98 -0.74 -4.08
C GLY A 324 15.62 0.18 -5.11
N CYS A 325 15.08 1.39 -5.26
CA CYS A 325 15.89 2.53 -5.67
C CYS A 325 16.74 2.96 -4.47
N CYS A 326 18.06 2.88 -4.64
CA CYS A 326 18.99 3.81 -4.03
C CYS A 326 19.20 4.98 -5.00
#